data_AF-A0A2N3BBD2-F1
#
_entry.id   AF-A0A2N3BBD2-F1
#
_cell.length_a   1.000
_cell.length_b   1.000
_cell.length_c   1.000
_cell.angle_alpha   90.00
_cell.angle_beta   90.00
_cell.angle_gamma   90.00
#
_symmetry.space_group_name_H-M   'P 1'
#
loop_
_entity.id
_entity.type
_entity.pdbx_description
1 polymer ?
#
loop_
_entity_poly.entity_id
_entity_poly.type
_entity_poly.pdbx_seq_one_letter_code
_entity_poly.pdbx_strand_id
1 'polypeptide(L)'
;MQLSLGGEKESAKVGRPAMQQFVGSLTGEGATKGVFVTTSDFSREARDYLTRVQHRVVLINGAELARQMIRYEVGVRARAAYVLRGMDEDYFSEE
;
A
#
# COMPACT_ATOMS: atom_id res chain seq x y z
N MET A 1 -18.84 -1.63 -8.76
CA MET A 1 -17.90 -1.28 -7.68
C MET A 1 -18.75 -0.70 -6.54
N GLN A 2 -19.05 -1.51 -5.52
CA GLN A 2 -19.90 -1.11 -4.38
C GLN A 2 -18.98 -1.00 -3.16
N LEU A 3 -18.86 0.20 -2.60
CA LEU A 3 -18.03 0.48 -1.42
C LEU A 3 -18.95 0.68 -0.23
N SER A 4 -19.01 -0.34 0.64
CA SER A 4 -19.66 -0.26 1.94
C SER A 4 -18.65 0.26 2.97
N LEU A 5 -18.85 1.46 3.49
CA LEU A 5 -18.04 2.02 4.58
C LEU A 5 -18.78 1.79 5.90
N GLY A 6 -18.28 0.88 6.72
CA GLY A 6 -18.79 0.60 8.06
C GLY A 6 -17.74 0.92 9.13
N GLY A 7 -18.08 1.86 10.01
CA GLY A 7 -17.65 1.96 11.41
C GLY A 7 -16.19 2.34 11.69
N GLU A 8 -16.02 3.41 12.47
CA GLU A 8 -14.76 3.80 13.12
C GLU A 8 -14.23 2.65 14.00
N LYS A 9 -13.30 1.87 13.47
CA LYS A 9 -12.33 1.11 14.27
C LYS A 9 -10.95 1.66 13.96
N GLU A 10 -10.32 2.28 14.95
CA GLU A 10 -8.90 2.62 14.94
C GLU A 10 -8.09 1.45 14.37
N SER A 11 -7.39 1.68 13.25
CA SER A 11 -6.28 0.89 12.70
C SER A 11 -6.32 -0.63 13.01
N ALA A 12 -7.46 -1.28 12.81
CA ALA A 12 -7.53 -2.73 12.99
C ALA A 12 -6.75 -3.38 11.85
N LYS A 13 -5.57 -3.93 12.17
CA LYS A 13 -4.73 -4.60 11.17
C LYS A 13 -5.53 -5.73 10.52
N VAL A 14 -5.37 -5.91 9.21
CA VAL A 14 -6.00 -6.99 8.46
C VAL A 14 -5.44 -8.32 8.96
N GLY A 15 -6.31 -9.14 9.55
CA GLY A 15 -5.95 -10.42 10.15
C GLY A 15 -6.07 -11.61 9.20
N ARG A 16 -5.67 -12.77 9.71
CA ARG A 16 -5.73 -14.06 9.00
C ARG A 16 -7.10 -14.42 8.40
N PRO A 17 -8.26 -14.16 9.04
CA PRO A 17 -9.57 -14.52 8.45
C PRO A 17 -9.81 -13.87 7.08
N ALA A 18 -9.41 -12.61 6.90
CA ALA A 18 -9.52 -11.92 5.62
C ALA A 18 -8.63 -12.55 4.54
N MET A 19 -7.41 -12.98 4.91
CA MET A 19 -6.51 -13.68 3.97
C MET A 19 -7.04 -15.06 3.60
N GLN A 20 -7.64 -15.79 4.54
CA GLN A 20 -8.27 -17.08 4.28
C GLN A 20 -9.44 -16.95 3.32
N GLN A 21 -10.32 -15.97 3.55
CA GLN A 21 -11.45 -15.69 2.67
C GLN A 21 -10.96 -15.35 1.26
N PHE A 22 -9.96 -14.47 1.14
CA PHE A 22 -9.40 -14.07 -0.15
C PHE A 22 -8.76 -15.24 -0.91
N VAL A 23 -7.93 -16.06 -0.25
CA VAL A 23 -7.33 -17.26 -0.86
C VAL A 23 -8.38 -18.28 -1.26
N GLY A 24 -9.45 -18.42 -0.46
CA GLY A 24 -10.60 -19.25 -0.80
C GLY A 24 -11.27 -18.78 -2.09
N SER A 25 -11.47 -17.48 -2.26
CA SER A 25 -11.99 -16.91 -3.51
C SER A 25 -11.05 -17.16 -4.70
N LEU A 26 -9.74 -16.99 -4.55
CA LEU A 26 -8.78 -17.32 -5.62
C LEU A 26 -8.87 -18.79 -6.04
N THR A 27 -9.00 -19.69 -5.07
CA THR A 27 -9.16 -21.13 -5.34
C THR A 27 -10.46 -21.40 -6.11
N GLY A 28 -11.56 -20.78 -5.70
CA GLY A 28 -12.86 -20.90 -6.36
C GLY A 28 -12.85 -20.40 -7.81
N GLU A 29 -12.10 -19.35 -8.10
CA GLU A 29 -11.93 -18.77 -9.44
C GLU A 29 -10.80 -19.44 -10.26
N GLY A 30 -10.13 -20.46 -9.72
CA GLY A 30 -8.99 -21.11 -10.38
C GLY A 30 -7.77 -20.20 -10.58
N ALA A 31 -7.69 -19.09 -9.84
CA ALA A 31 -6.63 -18.11 -9.96
C ALA A 31 -5.42 -18.50 -9.11
N THR A 32 -4.22 -18.47 -9.68
CA THR A 32 -2.97 -18.81 -8.96
C THR A 32 -2.27 -17.60 -8.34
N LYS A 33 -2.69 -16.38 -8.72
CA LYS A 33 -2.09 -15.11 -8.30
C LYS A 33 -3.18 -14.13 -7.89
N GLY A 34 -2.88 -13.28 -6.90
CA GLY A 34 -3.79 -12.23 -6.46
C GLY A 34 -3.06 -11.06 -5.84
N VAL A 35 -3.68 -9.88 -5.87
CA VAL A 35 -3.22 -8.69 -5.16
C VAL A 35 -4.27 -8.32 -4.13
N PHE A 36 -3.88 -8.23 -2.86
CA PHE A 36 -4.76 -7.76 -1.79
C PHE A 36 -4.37 -6.34 -1.40
N VAL A 37 -5.30 -5.40 -1.50
CA VAL A 37 -5.10 -3.99 -1.19
C VAL A 37 -5.95 -3.60 0.02
N THR A 38 -5.37 -2.84 0.95
CA THR A 38 -6.08 -2.26 2.10
C THR A 38 -5.51 -0.89 2.45
N THR A 39 -6.32 -0.05 3.09
CA THR A 39 -5.90 1.25 3.65
C THR A 39 -5.24 1.12 5.03
N SER A 40 -5.32 -0.06 5.66
CA SER A 40 -4.64 -0.37 6.93
C SER A 40 -3.40 -1.23 6.70
N ASP A 41 -2.71 -1.63 7.78
CA ASP A 41 -1.61 -2.59 7.69
C ASP A 41 -2.10 -4.03 7.94
N PHE A 42 -1.28 -5.02 7.62
CA PHE A 42 -1.57 -6.44 7.88
C PHE A 42 -1.05 -6.86 9.26
N SER A 43 -1.70 -7.85 9.88
CA SER A 43 -1.17 -8.49 11.08
C SER A 43 0.00 -9.42 10.73
N ARG A 44 0.74 -9.88 11.75
CA ARG A 44 1.80 -10.88 11.54
C ARG A 44 1.20 -12.20 11.07
N GLU A 45 0.11 -12.64 11.71
CA GLU A 45 -0.59 -13.89 11.42
C GLU A 45 -1.17 -13.90 10.00
N ALA A 46 -1.58 -12.75 9.47
CA ALA A 46 -2.01 -12.60 8.08
C ALA A 46 -0.87 -12.88 7.10
N ARG A 47 0.31 -12.29 7.34
CA ARG A 47 1.50 -12.53 6.51
C ARG A 47 1.99 -13.97 6.64
N ASP A 48 2.06 -14.50 7.87
CA ASP A 48 2.49 -15.87 8.17
C ASP A 48 1.53 -16.92 7.60
N TYR A 49 0.25 -16.59 7.40
CA TYR A 49 -0.67 -17.47 6.70
C TYR A 49 -0.33 -17.58 5.21
N LEU A 50 0.03 -16.47 4.56
CA LEU A 50 0.33 -16.45 3.13
C LEU A 50 1.62 -17.21 2.76
N THR A 51 2.57 -17.34 3.69
CA THR A 51 3.77 -18.17 3.47
C THR A 51 3.46 -19.67 3.39
N ARG A 52 2.27 -20.09 3.84
CA ARG A 52 1.86 -21.50 3.91
C ARG A 52 0.96 -21.92 2.76
N VAL A 53 0.46 -20.99 1.97
CA VAL A 53 -0.43 -21.28 0.84
C VAL A 53 0.36 -21.31 -0.47
N GLN A 54 -0.11 -22.08 -1.45
CA GLN A 54 0.54 -22.19 -2.76
C GLN A 54 0.30 -20.95 -3.65
N HIS A 55 -0.73 -20.18 -3.36
CA HIS A 55 -1.11 -19.00 -4.14
C HIS A 55 -0.08 -17.89 -3.99
N ARG A 56 0.31 -17.26 -5.09
CA ARG A 56 1.19 -16.09 -5.06
C ARG A 56 0.38 -14.83 -4.83
N VAL A 57 0.34 -14.39 -3.57
CA VAL A 57 -0.39 -13.19 -3.16
C VAL A 57 0.58 -12.03 -2.91
N VAL A 58 0.33 -10.89 -3.54
CA VAL A 58 1.03 -9.62 -3.25
C VAL A 58 0.15 -8.79 -2.33
N LEU A 59 0.75 -8.25 -1.27
CA LEU A 59 0.09 -7.39 -0.30
C LEU A 59 0.46 -5.93 -0.53
N ILE A 60 -0.55 -5.06 -0.62
CA ILE A 60 -0.38 -3.61 -0.66
C ILE A 60 -1.13 -3.03 0.53
N ASN A 61 -0.39 -2.49 1.50
CA ASN A 61 -0.97 -1.81 2.65
C ASN A 61 -1.16 -0.31 2.38
N GLY A 62 -1.80 0.40 3.30
CA GLY A 62 -2.13 1.82 3.10
C GLY A 62 -0.90 2.70 2.85
N ALA A 63 0.22 2.43 3.53
CA ALA A 63 1.45 3.20 3.36
C ALA A 63 2.09 2.97 1.98
N GLU A 64 2.12 1.72 1.51
CA GLU A 64 2.58 1.40 0.16
C GLU A 64 1.65 1.99 -0.90
N LEU A 65 0.34 1.84 -0.71
CA LEU A 65 -0.66 2.44 -1.59
C LEU A 65 -0.46 3.96 -1.71
N ALA A 66 -0.28 4.66 -0.59
CA ALA A 66 -0.03 6.10 -0.58
C ALA A 66 1.28 6.47 -1.30
N ARG A 67 2.36 5.71 -1.10
CA ARG A 67 3.62 5.91 -1.84
C ARG A 67 3.43 5.76 -3.35
N GLN A 68 2.67 4.75 -3.79
CA GLN A 68 2.38 4.53 -5.19
C GLN A 68 1.47 5.63 -5.76
N MET A 69 0.47 6.08 -5.01
CA MET A 69 -0.39 7.21 -5.37
C MET A 69 0.42 8.50 -5.58
N ILE A 70 1.36 8.80 -4.69
CA ILE A 70 2.26 9.96 -4.84
C ILE A 70 3.18 9.77 -6.05
N ARG A 71 3.82 8.61 -6.18
CA ARG A 71 4.78 8.31 -7.27
C ARG A 71 4.15 8.46 -8.65
N TYR A 72 2.91 8.00 -8.83
CA TYR A 72 2.22 8.03 -10.12
C TYR A 72 1.20 9.16 -10.23
N GLU A 73 1.20 10.10 -9.28
CA GLU A 73 0.29 11.25 -9.23
C GLU A 73 -1.21 10.88 -9.30
N VAL A 74 -1.58 9.70 -8.78
CA VAL A 74 -2.97 9.21 -8.78
C VAL A 74 -3.68 9.67 -7.52
N GLY A 75 -4.75 10.45 -7.68
CA GLY A 75 -5.61 10.87 -6.57
C GLY A 75 -4.93 11.83 -5.58
N VAL A 76 -3.81 12.44 -5.97
CA VAL A 76 -3.08 13.44 -5.19
C VAL A 76 -3.08 14.78 -5.93
N ARG A 77 -2.85 15.87 -5.18
CA ARG A 77 -2.71 17.22 -5.75
C ARG A 77 -1.54 17.90 -5.06
N ALA A 78 -0.60 18.44 -5.84
CA ALA A 78 0.45 19.29 -5.30
C ALA A 78 -0.18 20.51 -4.63
N ARG A 79 0.17 20.74 -3.36
CA ARG A 79 -0.32 21.91 -2.59
C ARG A 79 0.70 23.05 -2.55
N ALA A 80 1.98 22.72 -2.53
CA ALA A 80 3.08 23.69 -2.53
C ALA A 80 4.32 23.04 -3.15
N ALA A 81 5.17 23.85 -3.76
CA ALA A 81 6.50 23.45 -4.24
C ALA A 81 7.53 24.33 -3.54
N TYR A 82 8.55 23.72 -2.94
CA TYR A 82 9.64 24.43 -2.27
C TYR A 82 10.91 24.27 -3.09
N VAL A 83 11.58 25.38 -3.37
CA VAL A 83 12.87 25.39 -4.03
C VAL A 83 13.93 25.69 -2.98
N LEU A 84 14.75 24.70 -2.66
CA LEU A 84 15.90 24.89 -1.79
C LEU A 84 17.03 25.48 -2.64
N ARG A 85 17.55 26.65 -2.24
CA ARG A 85 18.67 27.31 -2.89
C ARG A 85 19.88 27.25 -1.95
N GLY A 86 21.01 26.80 -2.47
CA GLY A 86 22.32 26.94 -1.81
C GLY A 86 23.04 28.18 -2.35
N MET A 87 24.06 28.64 -1.61
CA MET A 87 25.01 29.59 -2.16
C MET A 87 25.89 28.89 -3.20
N ASP A 88 26.14 29.57 -4.30
CA ASP A 88 27.03 29.11 -5.36
C ASP A 88 28.44 29.60 -5.05
N GLU A 89 29.25 28.75 -4.43
CA GLU A 89 30.60 29.12 -4.00
C GLU A 89 31.51 29.46 -5.19
N ASP A 90 31.28 28.91 -6.38
CA ASP A 90 32.06 29.18 -7.60
C ASP A 90 31.73 30.57 -8.19
N TYR A 91 30.50 31.05 -8.00
CA TYR A 91 30.14 32.43 -8.33
C TYR A 91 30.80 33.45 -7.39
N PHE A 92 31.01 33.06 -6.13
CA PHE A 92 31.58 33.93 -5.09
C PHE A 92 33.08 33.73 -4.85
N SER A 93 33.74 32.79 -5.53
CA SER A 93 35.20 32.68 -5.52
C SER A 93 35.78 33.80 -6.38
N GLU A 94 36.36 34.81 -5.73
CA GLU A 94 37.26 35.77 -6.39
C GLU A 94 38.48 35.00 -6.93
N GLU A 95 38.78 35.16 -8.22
CA GLU A 95 40.05 34.70 -8.81
C GLU A 95 41.26 35.37 -8.12
#